data_AF-A0A1F3XSJ0-F1
#
_entry.id   AF-A0A1F3XSJ0-F1
#
_cell.length_a   1.000
_cell.length_b   1.000
_cell.length_c   1.000
_cell.angle_alpha   90.00
_cell.angle_beta   90.00
_cell.angle_gamma   90.00
#
_symmetry.space_group_name_H-M   'P 1'
#
loop_
_entity.id
_entity.type
_entity.pdbx_description
1 polymer ?
#
loop_
_entity_poly.entity_id
_entity_poly.type
_entity_poly.pdbx_seq_one_letter_code
_entity_poly.pdbx_strand_id
1 'polypeptide(L)'
;MTVYDGGDLGSAPYEEMAVAPELGSTDVPVGTYNCVRMEISDIIKFKPVDNVAGGACVADTEVIQDVNSAGSPSTGVLFDGTPYSGQAGEQKIAVYISTWSTSLNGTGNPPARDGDSGRGIKLSSPLVVTAATGGVFYLDGSGQVYVNTSNGNACEFEVPKFGFRAVNSAGK
;
A
#
# COMPACT_ATOMS: atom_id res chain seq x y z
N MET A 1 2.58 3.06 6.53
CA MET A 1 1.96 1.87 5.89
C MET A 1 2.95 0.73 5.99
N THR A 2 2.73 -0.25 6.86
CA THR A 2 3.71 -1.35 7.06
C THR A 2 3.69 -2.30 5.87
N VAL A 3 4.84 -2.74 5.36
CA VAL A 3 4.95 -3.90 4.45
C VAL A 3 5.58 -5.03 5.26
N TYR A 4 4.86 -6.12 5.47
CA TYR A 4 5.34 -7.29 6.18
C TYR A 4 6.22 -8.15 5.25
N ASP A 5 7.50 -8.28 5.62
CA ASP A 5 8.40 -9.30 5.09
C ASP A 5 8.19 -10.63 5.83
N GLY A 6 7.01 -11.23 5.67
CA GLY A 6 6.73 -12.62 6.08
C GLY A 6 6.79 -12.98 7.58
N GLY A 7 6.97 -12.02 8.50
CA GLY A 7 7.07 -12.24 9.95
C GLY A 7 5.81 -11.89 10.75
N ASP A 8 5.55 -12.63 11.83
CA ASP A 8 4.45 -12.55 12.81
C ASP A 8 4.01 -11.12 13.21
N LEU A 9 2.70 -10.90 13.39
CA LEU A 9 2.11 -9.62 13.83
C LEU A 9 2.58 -9.17 15.23
N GLY A 10 3.07 -10.11 16.04
CA GLY A 10 3.30 -9.89 17.47
C GLY A 10 4.47 -8.98 17.86
N SER A 11 5.31 -8.50 16.92
CA SER A 11 6.50 -7.70 17.29
C SER A 11 7.06 -6.73 16.23
N ALA A 12 6.49 -6.65 15.03
CA ALA A 12 7.03 -5.76 14.00
C ALA A 12 6.64 -4.29 14.29
N PRO A 13 7.59 -3.36 14.43
CA PRO A 13 7.28 -1.94 14.59
C PRO A 13 6.61 -1.37 13.33
N TYR A 14 5.85 -0.28 13.49
CA TYR A 14 5.35 0.49 12.35
C TYR A 14 6.52 1.17 11.64
N GLU A 15 6.60 1.02 10.32
CA GLU A 15 7.62 1.66 9.50
C GLU A 15 7.10 2.95 8.83
N GLU A 16 7.90 4.02 8.91
CA GLU A 16 7.59 5.29 8.24
C GLU A 16 7.89 5.16 6.75
N MET A 17 6.86 5.18 5.93
CA MET A 17 6.98 4.97 4.48
C MET A 17 7.33 6.25 3.72
N ALA A 18 7.05 7.42 4.28
CA ALA A 18 7.35 8.70 3.65
C ALA A 18 8.86 8.94 3.50
N VAL A 19 9.69 8.29 4.32
CA VAL A 19 11.16 8.37 4.24
C VAL A 19 11.78 7.29 3.34
N ALA A 20 10.95 6.52 2.61
CA ALA A 20 11.37 5.42 1.75
C ALA A 20 12.27 4.39 2.49
N PRO A 21 11.74 3.68 3.48
CA PRO A 21 12.50 2.71 4.25
C PRO A 21 12.93 1.54 3.36
N GLU A 22 14.06 0.93 3.71
CA GLU A 22 14.48 -0.32 3.08
C GLU A 22 13.64 -1.47 3.66
N LEU A 23 12.65 -1.94 2.90
CA LEU A 23 11.72 -3.00 3.31
C LEU A 23 12.28 -4.42 3.11
N GLY A 24 13.55 -4.51 2.71
CA GLY A 24 14.22 -5.75 2.38
C GLY A 24 14.97 -5.67 1.04
N SER A 25 15.84 -6.64 0.84
CA SER A 25 16.63 -6.79 -0.39
C SER A 25 16.56 -8.24 -0.85
N THR A 26 16.30 -8.46 -2.13
CA THR A 26 16.35 -9.81 -2.72
C THR A 26 16.80 -9.73 -4.17
N ASP A 27 17.36 -10.83 -4.66
CA ASP A 27 17.70 -10.98 -6.07
C ASP A 27 16.45 -11.39 -6.84
N VAL A 28 15.89 -10.42 -7.57
CA VAL A 28 14.78 -10.66 -8.48
C VAL A 28 15.35 -11.04 -9.86
N PRO A 29 14.89 -12.14 -10.50
CA PRO A 29 15.33 -12.48 -11.85
C PRO A 29 15.12 -11.34 -12.86
N VAL A 30 15.92 -11.33 -13.92
CA VAL A 30 15.72 -10.38 -15.04
C VAL A 30 14.35 -10.60 -15.65
N GLY A 31 13.57 -9.53 -15.77
CA GLY A 31 12.20 -9.61 -16.24
C GLY A 31 11.41 -8.31 -16.10
N THR A 32 10.17 -8.34 -16.61
CA THR A 32 9.18 -7.28 -16.41
C THR A 32 8.06 -7.80 -15.51
N TYR A 33 7.90 -7.17 -14.35
CA TYR A 33 6.94 -7.56 -13.32
C TYR A 33 5.78 -6.56 -13.32
N ASN A 34 4.63 -7.05 -13.80
CA ASN A 34 3.41 -6.24 -13.92
C ASN A 34 2.59 -6.18 -12.64
N CYS A 35 2.92 -7.00 -11.64
CA CYS A 35 2.19 -7.16 -10.40
C CYS A 35 3.16 -7.28 -9.22
N VAL A 36 2.80 -6.65 -8.11
CA VAL A 36 3.43 -6.80 -6.80
C VAL A 36 2.34 -7.22 -5.84
N ARG A 37 2.67 -8.12 -4.93
CA ARG A 37 1.82 -8.46 -3.79
C ARG A 37 2.56 -8.09 -2.52
N MET A 38 1.87 -7.51 -1.57
CA MET A 38 2.40 -7.15 -0.26
C MET A 38 1.40 -7.58 0.81
N GLU A 39 1.90 -8.01 1.96
CA GLU A 39 1.08 -8.06 3.18
C GLU A 39 1.33 -6.79 3.97
N ILE A 40 0.27 -6.16 4.45
CA ILE A 40 0.34 -4.92 5.23
C ILE A 40 -0.60 -5.00 6.42
N SER A 41 -0.39 -4.14 7.41
CA SER A 41 -1.39 -3.92 8.46
C SER A 41 -2.61 -3.29 7.82
N ASP A 42 -3.82 -3.72 8.20
CA ASP A 42 -5.04 -2.97 7.89
C ASP A 42 -5.16 -1.68 8.69
N ILE A 43 -4.27 -1.44 9.65
CA ILE A 43 -4.14 -0.15 10.32
C ILE A 43 -3.07 0.70 9.65
N ILE A 44 -3.50 1.85 9.13
CA ILE A 44 -2.64 2.90 8.61
C ILE A 44 -2.55 4.03 9.62
N LYS A 45 -1.32 4.45 9.93
CA LYS A 45 -1.02 5.66 10.71
C LYS A 45 -0.44 6.72 9.79
N PHE A 46 -0.95 7.93 9.88
CA PHE A 46 -0.44 9.07 9.11
C PHE A 46 -0.54 10.38 9.90
N LYS A 47 0.26 11.37 9.49
CA LYS A 47 0.23 12.73 10.03
C LYS A 47 0.07 13.71 8.87
N PRO A 48 -1.00 14.51 8.84
CA PRO A 48 -1.12 15.59 7.88
C PRO A 48 0.05 16.58 8.04
N VAL A 49 0.64 17.02 6.94
CA VAL A 49 1.67 18.08 6.96
C VAL A 49 1.01 19.46 7.13
N ASP A 50 -0.15 19.64 6.51
CA ASP A 50 -0.93 20.87 6.55
C ASP A 50 -2.30 20.63 7.19
N ASN A 51 -2.87 21.68 7.77
CA ASN A 51 -4.27 21.64 8.20
C ASN A 51 -5.18 21.54 6.98
N VAL A 52 -6.04 20.52 6.92
CA VAL A 52 -7.04 20.36 5.84
C VAL A 52 -8.44 20.68 6.38
N ALA A 53 -9.19 21.45 5.58
CA ALA A 53 -10.61 21.79 5.71
C ALA A 53 -11.18 21.85 7.14
N GLY A 54 -11.28 23.05 7.70
CA GLY A 54 -12.06 23.29 8.93
C GLY A 54 -11.47 22.71 10.23
N GLY A 55 -10.25 22.18 10.20
CA GLY A 55 -9.55 21.65 11.36
C GLY A 55 -9.81 20.16 11.65
N ALA A 56 -10.45 19.44 10.74
CA ALA A 56 -10.67 18.00 10.88
C ALA A 56 -9.38 17.18 10.68
N CYS A 57 -8.55 17.56 9.72
CA CYS A 57 -7.17 17.09 9.62
C CYS A 57 -6.25 18.15 10.22
N VAL A 58 -5.79 17.92 11.43
CA VAL A 58 -4.84 18.82 12.11
C VAL A 58 -3.41 18.40 11.76
N ALA A 59 -2.59 19.37 11.37
CA ALA A 59 -1.17 19.14 11.08
C ALA A 59 -0.45 18.47 12.26
N ASP A 60 0.51 17.60 11.95
CA ASP A 60 1.34 16.84 12.90
C ASP A 60 0.59 15.95 13.91
N THR A 61 -0.74 15.85 13.79
CA THR A 61 -1.58 15.00 14.63
C THR A 61 -1.68 13.62 14.00
N GLU A 62 -1.32 12.58 14.75
CA GLU A 62 -1.44 11.20 14.29
C GLU A 62 -2.91 10.82 14.13
N VAL A 63 -3.23 10.31 12.94
CA VAL A 63 -4.52 9.73 12.61
C VAL A 63 -4.32 8.23 12.38
N ILE A 64 -5.22 7.44 12.96
CA ILE A 64 -5.27 5.99 12.81
C ILE A 64 -6.49 5.68 11.94
N GLN A 65 -6.25 5.05 10.80
CA GLN A 65 -7.28 4.63 9.87
C GLN A 65 -7.25 3.11 9.72
N ASP A 66 -8.40 2.48 9.95
CA ASP A 66 -8.63 1.07 9.67
C ASP A 66 -9.17 0.94 8.23
N VAL A 67 -8.41 0.27 7.36
CA VAL A 67 -8.77 0.10 5.94
C VAL A 67 -9.51 -1.20 5.65
N ASN A 68 -9.66 -2.09 6.65
CA ASN A 68 -10.36 -3.36 6.51
C ASN A 68 -11.22 -3.69 7.73
N SER A 69 -11.94 -2.70 8.25
CA SER A 69 -12.73 -2.84 9.46
C SER A 69 -13.88 -3.86 9.31
N ALA A 70 -14.42 -4.32 10.44
CA ALA A 70 -15.66 -5.10 10.48
C ALA A 70 -16.79 -4.41 9.69
N GLY A 71 -17.35 -5.09 8.69
CA GLY A 71 -18.38 -4.54 7.79
C GLY A 71 -17.83 -4.02 6.44
N SER A 72 -16.51 -3.93 6.28
CA SER A 72 -15.86 -3.76 4.97
C SER A 72 -15.77 -5.13 4.25
N PRO A 73 -16.16 -5.23 2.97
CA PRO A 73 -16.29 -6.50 2.27
C PRO A 73 -14.98 -7.07 1.72
N SER A 74 -13.83 -6.45 1.99
CA SER A 74 -12.55 -6.98 1.49
C SER A 74 -12.21 -8.31 2.15
N THR A 75 -12.32 -9.36 1.35
CA THR A 75 -11.78 -10.68 1.65
C THR A 75 -10.60 -10.94 0.73
N GLY A 76 -9.66 -11.75 1.21
CA GLY A 76 -8.49 -12.13 0.46
C GLY A 76 -7.78 -13.28 1.13
N VAL A 77 -6.58 -13.56 0.63
CA VAL A 77 -5.73 -14.64 1.13
C VAL A 77 -4.33 -14.08 1.34
N LEU A 78 -3.69 -14.43 2.45
CA LEU A 78 -2.30 -14.15 2.81
C LEU A 78 -1.33 -15.08 2.04
N PHE A 79 -0.03 -14.79 2.06
CA PHE A 79 1.02 -15.50 1.33
C PHE A 79 1.10 -16.97 1.74
N ASP A 80 0.84 -17.26 3.01
CA ASP A 80 0.78 -18.60 3.58
C ASP A 80 -0.51 -19.37 3.24
N GLY A 81 -1.45 -18.72 2.53
CA GLY A 81 -2.75 -19.29 2.19
C GLY A 81 -3.84 -19.03 3.23
N THR A 82 -3.54 -18.34 4.33
CA THR A 82 -4.52 -17.99 5.36
C THR A 82 -5.53 -17.00 4.80
N PRO A 83 -6.85 -17.32 4.80
CA PRO A 83 -7.86 -16.36 4.38
C PRO A 83 -8.02 -15.25 5.43
N TYR A 84 -8.30 -14.04 4.97
CA TYR A 84 -8.69 -12.92 5.82
C TYR A 84 -10.01 -12.30 5.34
N SER A 85 -10.68 -11.61 6.26
CA SER A 85 -11.93 -10.87 6.07
C SER A 85 -11.92 -9.68 7.00
N GLY A 86 -12.61 -8.59 6.69
CA GLY A 86 -12.70 -7.47 7.63
C GLY A 86 -13.25 -7.88 9.00
N GLN A 87 -12.47 -7.70 10.06
CA GLN A 87 -12.85 -7.96 11.45
C GLN A 87 -12.48 -6.75 12.31
N ALA A 88 -12.85 -6.80 13.59
CA ALA A 88 -12.43 -5.78 14.55
C ALA A 88 -11.00 -6.06 15.04
N GLY A 89 -10.19 -5.03 15.16
CA GLY A 89 -8.79 -5.11 15.61
C GLY A 89 -7.82 -5.21 14.44
N GLU A 90 -6.53 -4.96 14.72
CA GLU A 90 -5.47 -4.95 13.71
C GLU A 90 -5.23 -6.35 13.12
N GLN A 91 -5.18 -6.42 11.78
CA GLN A 91 -4.97 -7.65 11.02
C GLN A 91 -3.99 -7.45 9.87
N LYS A 92 -3.51 -8.57 9.32
CA LYS A 92 -2.81 -8.55 8.04
C LYS A 92 -3.80 -8.62 6.89
N ILE A 93 -3.54 -7.82 5.87
CA ILE A 93 -4.22 -7.91 4.59
C ILE A 93 -3.21 -8.03 3.45
N ALA A 94 -3.58 -8.76 2.41
CA ALA A 94 -2.80 -8.81 1.18
C ALA A 94 -3.31 -7.77 0.18
N VAL A 95 -2.39 -6.97 -0.34
CA VAL A 95 -2.63 -5.95 -1.35
C VAL A 95 -1.96 -6.37 -2.65
N TYR A 96 -2.73 -6.33 -3.74
CA TYR A 96 -2.25 -6.57 -5.09
C TYR A 96 -2.11 -5.25 -5.82
N ILE A 97 -0.91 -4.90 -6.27
CA ILE A 97 -0.61 -3.66 -6.99
C ILE A 97 -0.16 -4.04 -8.39
N SER A 98 -0.88 -3.61 -9.43
CA SER A 98 -0.68 -4.12 -10.78
C SER A 98 -0.96 -3.11 -11.88
N THR A 99 -0.19 -3.21 -12.96
CA THR A 99 -0.44 -2.46 -14.21
C THR A 99 -1.70 -2.92 -14.93
N TRP A 100 -2.19 -4.13 -14.62
CA TRP A 100 -3.45 -4.65 -15.13
C TRP A 100 -4.66 -4.06 -14.42
N SER A 101 -4.48 -3.49 -13.23
CA SER A 101 -5.58 -2.81 -12.53
C SER A 101 -5.72 -1.37 -12.99
N THR A 102 -6.98 -0.95 -13.13
CA THR A 102 -7.37 0.46 -13.30
C THR A 102 -7.93 1.08 -12.03
N SER A 103 -8.17 0.27 -10.99
CA SER A 103 -8.76 0.73 -9.73
C SER A 103 -7.74 1.44 -8.86
N LEU A 104 -8.14 2.54 -8.24
CA LEU A 104 -7.38 3.17 -7.17
C LEU A 104 -7.71 2.56 -5.81
N ASN A 105 -8.88 1.93 -5.65
CA ASN A 105 -9.39 1.41 -4.38
C ASN A 105 -9.61 -0.11 -4.46
N GLY A 106 -8.59 -0.81 -4.95
CA GLY A 106 -8.62 -2.23 -5.30
C GLY A 106 -9.09 -3.16 -4.19
N THR A 107 -9.68 -4.30 -4.56
CA THR A 107 -9.99 -5.38 -3.62
C THR A 107 -8.75 -6.20 -3.25
N GLY A 108 -8.84 -6.99 -2.18
CA GLY A 108 -7.82 -7.96 -1.73
C GLY A 108 -7.55 -9.13 -2.68
N ASN A 109 -7.99 -9.04 -3.94
CA ASN A 109 -7.87 -10.07 -4.96
C ASN A 109 -6.96 -9.61 -6.10
N PRO A 110 -6.20 -10.53 -6.73
CA PRO A 110 -5.39 -10.20 -7.89
C PRO A 110 -6.26 -9.83 -9.10
N PRO A 111 -5.82 -8.88 -9.94
CA PRO A 111 -6.43 -8.62 -11.25
C PRO A 111 -6.49 -9.89 -12.09
N ALA A 112 -7.61 -10.12 -12.77
CA ALA A 112 -7.78 -11.30 -13.63
C ALA A 112 -7.25 -11.09 -15.05
N ARG A 113 -7.16 -9.84 -15.50
CA ARG A 113 -6.75 -9.44 -16.85
C ARG A 113 -6.35 -7.96 -16.88
N ASP A 114 -5.74 -7.54 -17.98
CA ASP A 114 -5.48 -6.13 -18.25
C ASP A 114 -6.77 -5.30 -18.29
N GLY A 115 -6.73 -4.10 -17.70
CA GLY A 115 -7.89 -3.23 -17.56
C GLY A 115 -8.89 -3.62 -16.46
N ASP A 116 -8.54 -4.49 -15.51
CA ASP A 116 -9.44 -4.88 -14.41
C ASP A 116 -9.75 -3.67 -13.51
N SER A 117 -11.03 -3.31 -13.37
CA SER A 117 -11.46 -2.18 -12.55
C SER A 117 -11.96 -2.60 -11.16
N GLY A 118 -12.07 -3.90 -10.88
CA GLY A 118 -12.63 -4.42 -9.62
C GLY A 118 -11.60 -5.10 -8.71
N ARG A 119 -10.38 -5.35 -9.20
CA ARG A 119 -9.36 -6.14 -8.48
C ARG A 119 -7.99 -5.50 -8.56
N GLY A 120 -7.26 -5.57 -7.45
CA GLY A 120 -5.96 -4.93 -7.29
C GLY A 120 -5.99 -3.40 -7.39
N ILE A 121 -4.91 -2.78 -6.98
CA ILE A 121 -4.65 -1.34 -7.03
C ILE A 121 -3.76 -1.07 -8.23
N LYS A 122 -3.99 0.05 -8.91
CA LYS A 122 -3.22 0.47 -10.08
C LYS A 122 -1.74 0.70 -9.72
N LEU A 123 -0.86 0.03 -10.48
CA LEU A 123 0.57 0.32 -10.54
C LEU A 123 0.84 1.29 -11.70
N SER A 124 1.57 2.37 -11.43
CA SER A 124 1.86 3.39 -12.46
C SER A 124 2.73 2.87 -13.61
N SER A 125 3.69 2.00 -13.32
CA SER A 125 4.59 1.38 -14.28
C SER A 125 5.11 0.03 -13.77
N PRO A 126 5.37 -0.95 -14.64
CA PRO A 126 5.90 -2.23 -14.21
C PRO A 126 7.32 -2.08 -13.63
N LEU A 127 7.72 -3.01 -12.77
CA LEU A 127 9.13 -3.15 -12.39
C LEU A 127 9.88 -3.84 -13.53
N VAL A 128 10.89 -3.17 -14.08
CA VAL A 128 11.78 -3.74 -15.09
C VAL A 128 13.13 -4.02 -14.42
N VAL A 129 13.43 -5.31 -14.23
CA VAL A 129 14.72 -5.77 -13.68
C VAL A 129 15.62 -6.16 -14.83
N THR A 130 16.81 -5.55 -14.88
CA THR A 130 17.86 -5.89 -15.86
C THR A 130 19.15 -6.26 -15.12
N ALA A 131 20.12 -6.85 -15.82
CA ALA A 131 21.42 -7.21 -15.23
C ALA A 131 22.20 -6.00 -14.66
N ALA A 132 21.81 -4.77 -14.99
CA ALA A 132 22.48 -3.54 -14.56
C ALA A 132 21.56 -2.59 -13.76
N THR A 133 20.33 -2.99 -13.45
CA THR A 133 19.31 -2.10 -12.88
C THR A 133 18.71 -2.70 -11.62
N GLY A 134 18.86 -2.00 -10.49
CA GLY A 134 18.01 -2.19 -9.33
C GLY A 134 16.74 -1.33 -9.45
N GLY A 135 15.69 -1.68 -8.73
CA GLY A 135 14.47 -0.89 -8.66
C GLY A 135 14.17 -0.51 -7.21
N VAL A 136 13.73 0.74 -6.99
CA VAL A 136 13.14 1.13 -5.71
C VAL A 136 11.63 1.19 -5.87
N PHE A 137 10.93 0.36 -5.11
CA PHE A 137 9.49 0.51 -4.94
C PHE A 137 9.20 1.77 -4.13
N TYR A 138 8.27 2.59 -4.57
CA TYR A 138 7.88 3.80 -3.85
C TYR A 138 6.37 3.89 -3.65
N LEU A 139 6.02 4.58 -2.58
CA LEU A 139 4.68 4.99 -2.21
C LEU A 139 4.65 6.51 -2.16
N ASP A 140 3.74 7.12 -2.89
CA ASP A 140 3.52 8.58 -2.90
C ASP A 140 2.13 8.91 -2.34
N GLY A 141 2.13 9.37 -1.09
CA GLY A 141 0.94 9.82 -0.36
C GLY A 141 0.58 11.29 -0.59
N SER A 142 1.29 12.01 -1.47
CA SER A 142 1.05 13.43 -1.69
C SER A 142 -0.37 13.69 -2.16
N GLY A 143 -1.06 14.58 -1.45
CA GLY A 143 -2.45 14.94 -1.73
C GLY A 143 -3.47 13.83 -1.48
N GLN A 144 -3.12 12.77 -0.75
CA GLN A 144 -4.06 11.70 -0.38
C GLN A 144 -4.78 11.94 0.95
N VAL A 145 -4.30 12.89 1.77
CA VAL A 145 -5.00 13.30 3.00
C VAL A 145 -6.18 14.19 2.63
N TYR A 146 -7.37 13.87 3.14
CA TYR A 146 -8.58 14.64 2.91
C TYR A 146 -9.56 14.53 4.08
N VAL A 147 -10.60 15.37 4.05
CA VAL A 147 -11.70 15.30 5.01
C VAL A 147 -12.88 14.59 4.36
N ASN A 148 -13.23 13.42 4.89
CA ASN A 148 -14.38 12.66 4.42
C ASN A 148 -15.68 13.23 5.00
N THR A 149 -16.36 14.05 4.21
CA THR A 149 -17.64 14.68 4.60
C THR A 149 -18.78 13.67 4.74
N SER A 150 -18.66 12.49 4.15
CA SER A 150 -19.65 11.41 4.25
C SER A 150 -19.48 10.59 5.54
N ASN A 151 -18.31 10.69 6.18
CA ASN A 151 -17.97 10.01 7.43
C ASN A 151 -17.77 11.02 8.57
N GLY A 152 -18.74 11.93 8.76
CA GLY A 152 -18.73 12.87 9.88
C GLY A 152 -17.56 13.86 9.89
N ASN A 153 -16.98 14.17 8.72
CA ASN A 153 -15.76 14.96 8.57
C ASN A 153 -14.53 14.30 9.19
N ALA A 154 -14.42 12.97 9.09
CA ALA A 154 -13.21 12.26 9.50
C ALA A 154 -12.01 12.70 8.64
N CYS A 155 -10.83 12.78 9.27
CA CYS A 155 -9.58 12.90 8.53
C CYS A 155 -9.18 11.52 8.00
N GLU A 156 -9.08 11.39 6.70
CA GLU A 156 -8.80 10.11 6.03
C GLU A 156 -7.66 10.26 5.02
N PHE A 157 -7.10 9.11 4.66
CA PHE A 157 -6.01 8.94 3.72
C PHE A 157 -6.47 7.99 2.61
N GLU A 158 -6.56 8.51 1.39
CA GLU A 158 -6.83 7.70 0.18
C GLU A 158 -5.64 6.79 -0.15
N VAL A 159 -5.92 5.80 -1.01
CA VAL A 159 -4.88 4.89 -1.49
C VAL A 159 -3.75 5.66 -2.18
N PRO A 160 -2.48 5.47 -1.75
CA PRO A 160 -1.36 6.19 -2.32
C PRO A 160 -1.02 5.71 -3.71
N LYS A 161 -0.25 6.53 -4.44
CA LYS A 161 0.27 6.13 -5.74
C LYS A 161 1.44 5.18 -5.53
N PHE A 162 1.40 4.06 -6.23
CA PHE A 162 2.46 3.06 -6.21
C PHE A 162 3.25 3.07 -7.53
N GLY A 163 4.55 2.84 -7.44
CA GLY A 163 5.41 2.76 -8.61
C GLY A 163 6.81 2.22 -8.32
N PHE A 164 7.59 2.14 -9.38
CA PHE A 164 9.00 1.77 -9.35
C PHE A 164 9.83 2.86 -9.99
N ARG A 165 10.97 3.19 -9.38
CA ARG A 165 12.01 4.02 -9.99
C ARG A 165 13.27 3.19 -10.19
N ALA A 166 13.92 3.36 -11.34
CA ALA A 166 15.21 2.74 -11.58
C ALA A 166 16.28 3.36 -10.68
N VAL A 167 17.12 2.54 -10.08
CA VAL A 167 18.41 2.95 -9.53
C VAL A 167 19.49 2.47 -10.48
N ASN A 168 20.19 3.41 -11.10
CA ASN A 168 21.32 3.11 -11.96
C ASN A 168 22.48 2.66 -11.08
N SER A 169 22.96 1.44 -11.28
CA SER A 169 24.13 0.87 -10.59
C SER A 169 25.46 1.50 -11.03
N ALA A 170 25.46 2.58 -11.82
CA ALA A 170 26.63 3.18 -12.46
C ALA A 170 27.52 4.04 -11.53
N GLY A 171 27.59 3.69 -10.24
CA GLY A 171 28.32 4.44 -9.21
C GLY A 171 29.16 3.59 -8.26
N LYS A 172 29.53 2.37 -8.65
CA LYS A 172 30.64 1.62 -8.03
C LYS A 172 31.71 1.36 -9.08
#